data_AF-A0A1I5KS35-F1
#
_entry.id   AF-A0A1I5KS35-F1
#
_cell.length_a   1.000
_cell.length_b   1.000
_cell.length_c   1.000
_cell.angle_alpha   90.00
_cell.angle_beta   90.00
_cell.angle_gamma   90.00
#
_symmetry.space_group_name_H-M   'P 1'
#
loop_
_entity.id
_entity.type
_entity.pdbx_description
1 polymer ?
#
loop_
_entity_poly.entity_id
_entity_poly.type
_entity_poly.pdbx_seq_one_letter_code
_entity_poly.pdbx_strand_id
1 'polypeptide(L)'
;MRIGRIFFVALLALGLSPGVFVRSDVAPPDLTGSVEIRALAFDAVTNGPLSLGGLWHLTSENDGFGGYSALVSLGEDMFLAGSDAGRVLLLTRPDREGPAPEVSGFTGFSNDGWIRIDLESIVRDPQTGRFWSGIEGSNHIVRFNPDRTWSAAFKPPAMQDWANNSGAEAMVRLADGRIIVIAEEDRGDARHEALLFEGDPVRGAVPAGFTLIGERGYNPAEATLLPDGRVLVILRAFELGLPPYFSVKLATFDPQDIRDGEAIALQPLSDLGRPFPQENFEGAVVTQEAGGDWAIWLISDDNFSKLQRTLLMRLDWPEAAR
;
A
#
# COMPACT_ATOMS: atom_id res chain seq x y z
N MET A 1 -6.20 27.17 42.82
CA MET A 1 -7.24 26.98 41.78
C MET A 1 -8.61 27.15 42.41
N ARG A 2 -9.46 28.04 41.88
CA ARG A 2 -10.79 28.33 42.44
C ARG A 2 -11.69 27.09 42.35
N ILE A 3 -12.32 26.72 43.47
CA ILE A 3 -13.21 25.56 43.68
C ILE A 3 -14.24 25.37 42.55
N GLY A 4 -14.72 26.46 41.94
CA GLY A 4 -15.63 26.40 40.79
C GLY A 4 -15.08 25.68 39.55
N ARG A 5 -13.76 25.77 39.26
CA ARG A 5 -13.17 25.07 38.09
C ARG A 5 -13.13 23.56 38.27
N ILE A 6 -12.88 23.09 39.50
CA ILE A 6 -12.87 21.65 39.81
C ILE A 6 -14.29 21.08 39.70
N PHE A 7 -15.29 21.85 40.13
CA PHE A 7 -16.70 21.45 39.99
C PHE A 7 -17.12 21.29 38.52
N PHE A 8 -16.77 22.22 37.64
CA PHE A 8 -17.09 22.09 36.21
C PHE A 8 -16.33 20.95 35.52
N VAL A 9 -15.07 20.70 35.87
CA VAL A 9 -14.31 19.55 35.34
C VAL A 9 -14.91 18.22 35.80
N ALA A 10 -15.33 18.12 37.06
CA ALA A 10 -16.00 16.93 37.59
C ALA A 10 -17.36 16.71 36.93
N LEU A 11 -18.11 17.78 36.66
CA LEU A 11 -19.42 17.71 36.00
C LEU A 11 -19.29 17.37 34.52
N LEU A 12 -18.22 17.83 33.84
CA LEU A 12 -17.88 17.41 32.48
C LEU A 12 -17.48 15.92 32.44
N ALA A 13 -16.64 15.47 33.38
CA ALA A 13 -16.21 14.07 33.49
C ALA A 13 -17.39 13.13 33.80
N LEU A 14 -18.31 13.54 34.70
CA LEU A 14 -19.53 12.79 35.03
C LEU A 14 -20.61 12.89 33.95
N GLY A 15 -20.63 13.95 33.14
CA GLY A 15 -21.51 14.05 31.97
C GLY A 15 -21.03 13.20 30.79
N LEU A 16 -19.72 12.96 30.70
CA LEU A 16 -19.10 12.08 29.69
C LEU A 16 -19.01 10.61 30.13
N SER A 17 -19.18 10.29 31.42
CA SER A 17 -19.02 8.92 31.95
C SER A 17 -20.17 7.93 31.67
N PRO A 18 -21.46 8.30 31.51
CA PRO A 18 -22.53 7.31 31.36
C PRO A 18 -22.44 6.52 30.05
N GLY A 19 -21.83 7.10 29.01
CA GLY A 19 -21.60 6.44 27.71
C GLY A 19 -20.43 5.46 27.69
N VAL A 20 -19.62 5.38 28.76
CA VAL A 20 -18.42 4.52 28.80
C VAL A 20 -18.74 3.10 29.28
N PHE A 21 -19.86 2.91 29.99
CA PHE A 21 -20.23 1.63 30.63
C PHE A 21 -21.40 0.90 29.95
N VAL A 22 -22.10 1.53 29.01
CA VAL A 22 -23.07 0.88 28.13
C VAL A 22 -22.42 0.77 26.75
N ARG A 23 -21.49 -0.17 26.59
CA ARG A 23 -21.12 -0.62 25.25
C ARG A 23 -22.28 -1.47 24.76
N SER A 24 -23.10 -0.93 23.85
CA SER A 24 -23.94 -1.78 23.02
C SER A 24 -23.03 -2.80 22.34
N ASP A 25 -23.49 -4.06 22.24
CA ASP A 25 -22.78 -5.05 21.45
C ASP A 25 -22.52 -4.45 20.06
N VAL A 26 -21.25 -4.48 19.65
CA VAL A 26 -20.88 -4.06 18.30
C VAL A 26 -21.59 -5.01 17.36
N ALA A 27 -22.43 -4.48 16.48
CA ALA A 27 -23.14 -5.30 15.50
C ALA A 27 -22.11 -6.12 14.70
N PRO A 28 -22.41 -7.38 14.35
CA PRO A 28 -21.54 -8.13 13.46
C PRO A 28 -21.37 -7.36 12.14
N PRO A 29 -20.19 -7.42 11.50
CA PRO A 29 -19.94 -6.68 10.27
C PRO A 29 -20.87 -7.14 9.15
N ASP A 30 -21.40 -6.18 8.39
CA ASP A 30 -22.16 -6.44 7.16
C ASP A 30 -21.20 -6.57 5.98
N LEU A 31 -21.02 -7.80 5.51
CA LEU A 31 -20.12 -8.12 4.39
C LEU A 31 -20.86 -8.31 3.07
N THR A 32 -22.12 -7.84 2.98
CA THR A 32 -22.98 -8.09 1.81
C THR A 32 -23.03 -6.93 0.82
N GLY A 33 -22.54 -5.75 1.21
CA GLY A 33 -22.51 -4.56 0.36
C GLY A 33 -21.75 -4.78 -0.95
N SER A 34 -22.32 -4.30 -2.05
CA SER A 34 -21.67 -4.28 -3.37
C SER A 34 -20.72 -3.10 -3.50
N VAL A 35 -19.63 -3.28 -4.25
CA VAL A 35 -18.70 -2.20 -4.58
C VAL A 35 -19.17 -1.48 -5.85
N GLU A 36 -19.31 -0.17 -5.75
CA GLU A 36 -19.53 0.71 -6.89
C GLU A 36 -18.21 1.32 -7.36
N ILE A 37 -17.99 1.34 -8.68
CA ILE A 37 -16.86 2.01 -9.30
C ILE A 37 -17.39 3.12 -10.19
N ARG A 38 -17.05 4.37 -9.85
CA ARG A 38 -17.48 5.55 -10.61
C ARG A 38 -16.30 6.27 -11.23
N ALA A 39 -16.28 6.37 -12.55
CA ALA A 39 -15.34 7.24 -13.25
C ALA A 39 -15.53 8.71 -12.83
N LEU A 40 -14.44 9.38 -12.50
CA LEU A 40 -14.41 10.80 -12.19
C LEU A 40 -13.89 11.58 -13.38
N ALA A 41 -14.44 12.79 -13.58
CA ALA A 41 -13.86 13.74 -14.52
C ALA A 41 -12.56 14.30 -13.95
N PHE A 42 -11.57 14.53 -14.82
CA PHE A 42 -10.30 15.14 -14.48
C PHE A 42 -9.83 16.02 -15.64
N ASP A 43 -9.02 17.03 -15.32
CA ASP A 43 -8.34 17.84 -16.32
C ASP A 43 -7.09 17.09 -16.81
N ALA A 44 -6.75 17.29 -18.09
CA ALA A 44 -5.51 16.75 -18.65
C ALA A 44 -4.32 17.33 -17.87
N VAL A 45 -3.53 16.45 -17.26
CA VAL A 45 -2.33 16.80 -16.50
C VAL A 45 -1.19 15.86 -16.86
N THR A 46 0.02 16.42 -16.94
CA THR A 46 1.25 15.68 -17.22
C THR A 46 2.37 16.22 -16.34
N ASN A 47 3.19 15.33 -15.78
CA ASN A 47 4.42 15.67 -15.10
C ASN A 47 5.48 14.61 -15.45
N GLY A 48 6.68 15.07 -15.80
CA GLY A 48 7.71 14.19 -16.34
C GLY A 48 7.17 13.41 -17.56
N PRO A 49 7.37 12.09 -17.64
CA PRO A 49 6.88 11.28 -18.75
C PRO A 49 5.46 10.75 -18.53
N LEU A 50 4.77 11.14 -17.46
CA LEU A 50 3.49 10.56 -17.04
C LEU A 50 2.34 11.53 -17.24
N SER A 51 1.24 11.03 -17.80
CA SER A 51 -0.03 11.77 -17.90
C SER A 51 -1.16 11.06 -17.16
N LEU A 52 -2.07 11.82 -16.55
CA LEU A 52 -3.28 11.25 -15.95
C LEU A 52 -4.19 10.66 -17.04
N GLY A 53 -4.31 9.33 -17.05
CA GLY A 53 -5.05 8.55 -18.05
C GLY A 53 -6.43 8.08 -17.57
N GLY A 54 -6.66 8.08 -16.26
CA GLY A 54 -7.94 7.67 -15.70
C GLY A 54 -8.04 7.88 -14.19
N LEU A 55 -9.26 8.08 -13.71
CA LEU A 55 -9.55 8.26 -12.30
C LEU A 55 -10.93 7.69 -11.95
N TRP A 56 -10.98 6.82 -10.95
CA TRP A 56 -12.20 6.18 -10.48
C TRP A 56 -12.31 6.28 -8.97
N HIS A 57 -13.52 6.53 -8.46
CA HIS A 57 -13.85 6.47 -7.05
C HIS A 57 -14.58 5.17 -6.75
N LEU A 58 -14.07 4.42 -5.77
CA LEU A 58 -14.64 3.17 -5.33
C LEU A 58 -15.34 3.38 -4.00
N THR A 59 -16.55 2.86 -3.87
CA THR A 59 -17.35 2.97 -2.63
C THR A 59 -18.10 1.68 -2.36
N SER A 60 -18.33 1.36 -1.09
CA SER A 60 -19.13 0.19 -0.69
C SER A 60 -19.73 0.40 0.69
N GLU A 61 -20.88 -0.23 0.95
CA GLU A 61 -21.45 -0.40 2.29
C GLU A 61 -20.95 -1.69 2.97
N ASN A 62 -20.04 -2.42 2.33
CA ASN A 62 -19.42 -3.62 2.89
C ASN A 62 -18.42 -3.22 3.98
N ASP A 63 -18.62 -3.68 5.21
CA ASP A 63 -17.74 -3.40 6.36
C ASP A 63 -16.31 -3.98 6.21
N GLY A 64 -16.06 -4.81 5.18
CA GLY A 64 -14.73 -5.28 4.79
C GLY A 64 -14.06 -4.47 3.67
N PHE A 65 -14.67 -3.37 3.22
CA PHE A 65 -14.13 -2.48 2.19
C PHE A 65 -13.39 -1.29 2.80
N GLY A 66 -12.32 -0.84 2.14
CA GLY A 66 -11.46 0.27 2.59
C GLY A 66 -10.09 -0.22 3.06
N GLY A 67 -9.22 0.71 3.46
CA GLY A 67 -7.92 0.34 4.03
C GLY A 67 -6.89 -0.17 3.02
N TYR A 68 -6.99 0.18 1.72
CA TYR A 68 -6.22 -0.51 0.66
C TYR A 68 -4.77 0.00 0.51
N SER A 69 -3.81 -0.75 1.06
CA SER A 69 -2.37 -0.45 1.00
C SER A 69 -1.59 -1.24 -0.04
N ALA A 70 -2.21 -2.10 -0.85
CA ALA A 70 -1.47 -2.90 -1.84
C ALA A 70 -2.26 -3.16 -3.12
N LEU A 71 -1.58 -3.34 -4.26
CA LEU A 71 -2.23 -3.66 -5.54
C LEU A 71 -1.39 -4.62 -6.39
N VAL A 72 -1.98 -5.72 -6.85
CA VAL A 72 -1.34 -6.66 -7.77
C VAL A 72 -2.23 -7.04 -8.94
N SER A 73 -1.59 -7.40 -10.05
CA SER A 73 -2.28 -7.93 -11.23
C SER A 73 -2.51 -9.45 -11.12
N LEU A 74 -3.73 -9.86 -11.45
CA LEU A 74 -4.16 -11.24 -11.62
C LEU A 74 -4.36 -11.54 -13.12
N GLY A 75 -3.28 -11.36 -13.90
CA GLY A 75 -3.36 -11.42 -15.37
C GLY A 75 -3.68 -10.05 -15.97
N GLU A 76 -4.11 -10.02 -17.23
CA GLU A 76 -4.20 -8.77 -18.00
C GLU A 76 -5.33 -7.83 -17.53
N ASP A 77 -6.43 -8.41 -17.04
CA ASP A 77 -7.70 -7.69 -16.86
C ASP A 77 -8.15 -7.53 -15.41
N MET A 78 -7.51 -8.22 -14.46
CA MET A 78 -7.98 -8.29 -13.07
C MET A 78 -6.91 -7.78 -12.12
N PHE A 79 -7.34 -7.06 -11.09
CA PHE A 79 -6.53 -6.66 -9.97
C PHE A 79 -6.99 -7.32 -8.67
N LEU A 80 -6.07 -7.44 -7.73
CA LEU A 80 -6.33 -7.71 -6.34
C LEU A 80 -5.69 -6.59 -5.53
N ALA A 81 -6.51 -5.85 -4.79
CA ALA A 81 -6.05 -4.90 -3.78
C ALA A 81 -6.04 -5.57 -2.41
N GLY A 82 -4.97 -5.37 -1.65
CA GLY A 82 -4.85 -5.81 -0.26
C GLY A 82 -5.18 -4.67 0.69
N SER A 83 -5.86 -4.98 1.78
CA SER A 83 -6.15 -4.00 2.84
C SER A 83 -5.40 -4.31 4.12
N ASP A 84 -4.97 -3.25 4.81
CA ASP A 84 -4.38 -3.23 6.16
C ASP A 84 -5.12 -4.14 7.15
N ALA A 85 -6.45 -4.25 7.05
CA ALA A 85 -7.33 -5.09 7.85
C ALA A 85 -7.33 -6.59 7.46
N GLY A 86 -6.46 -7.01 6.55
CA GLY A 86 -6.34 -8.40 6.06
C GLY A 86 -7.47 -8.80 5.11
N ARG A 87 -8.14 -7.82 4.50
CA ARG A 87 -9.16 -8.01 3.47
C ARG A 87 -8.56 -7.88 2.08
N VAL A 88 -9.33 -8.30 1.08
CA VAL A 88 -8.95 -8.10 -0.33
C VAL A 88 -10.14 -7.63 -1.14
N LEU A 89 -9.85 -6.80 -2.14
CA LEU A 89 -10.79 -6.43 -3.19
C LEU A 89 -10.34 -7.02 -4.51
N LEU A 90 -11.22 -7.76 -5.16
CA LEU A 90 -11.01 -8.27 -6.50
C LEU A 90 -11.81 -7.41 -7.43
N LEU A 91 -11.16 -6.85 -8.43
CA LEU A 91 -11.80 -5.96 -9.38
C LEU A 91 -11.28 -6.22 -10.78
N THR A 92 -12.20 -6.22 -11.73
CA THR A 92 -11.83 -6.00 -13.12
C THR A 92 -11.22 -4.61 -13.24
N ARG A 93 -10.17 -4.47 -14.04
CA ARG A 93 -9.66 -3.15 -14.41
C ARG A 93 -10.81 -2.26 -14.86
N PRO A 94 -10.91 -1.02 -14.37
CA PRO A 94 -12.07 -0.18 -14.62
C PRO A 94 -12.14 0.37 -16.06
N ASP A 95 -11.10 0.15 -16.86
CA ASP A 95 -11.05 0.42 -18.30
C ASP A 95 -11.41 -0.80 -19.15
N ARG A 96 -11.89 -1.88 -18.53
CA ARG A 96 -12.32 -3.13 -19.18
C ARG A 96 -13.73 -3.53 -18.72
N GLU A 97 -14.39 -4.33 -19.53
CA GLU A 97 -15.62 -5.02 -19.12
C GLU A 97 -15.26 -6.33 -18.41
N GLY A 98 -16.00 -6.67 -17.37
CA GLY A 98 -15.77 -7.90 -16.61
C GLY A 98 -16.75 -8.08 -15.46
N PRO A 99 -16.51 -9.07 -14.57
CA PRO A 99 -17.35 -9.30 -13.41
C PRO A 99 -17.36 -8.10 -12.46
N ALA A 100 -18.43 -8.01 -11.67
CA ALA A 100 -18.54 -7.03 -10.59
C ALA A 100 -17.44 -7.25 -9.53
N PRO A 101 -16.95 -6.19 -8.86
CA PRO A 101 -15.93 -6.35 -7.85
C PRO A 101 -16.43 -7.13 -6.63
N GLU A 102 -15.52 -7.85 -5.98
CA GLU A 102 -15.80 -8.71 -4.83
C GLU A 102 -14.87 -8.36 -3.67
N VAL A 103 -15.45 -8.04 -2.52
CA VAL A 103 -14.73 -7.94 -1.24
C VAL A 103 -14.68 -9.33 -0.60
N SER A 104 -13.47 -9.78 -0.28
CA SER A 104 -13.25 -11.05 0.40
C SER A 104 -12.09 -10.93 1.40
N GLY A 105 -11.38 -12.02 1.68
CA GLY A 105 -10.23 -11.98 2.57
C GLY A 105 -9.32 -13.20 2.40
N PHE A 106 -8.21 -13.18 3.12
CA PHE A 106 -7.33 -14.33 3.24
C PHE A 106 -7.95 -15.40 4.13
N THR A 107 -7.86 -16.66 3.72
CA THR A 107 -8.46 -17.77 4.47
C THR A 107 -7.49 -18.29 5.52
N GLY A 108 -7.96 -18.41 6.77
CA GLY A 108 -7.15 -18.89 7.89
C GLY A 108 -6.12 -17.86 8.39
N PHE A 109 -6.25 -16.59 7.99
CA PHE A 109 -5.39 -15.50 8.44
C PHE A 109 -6.16 -14.61 9.40
N SER A 110 -5.69 -14.51 10.64
CA SER A 110 -6.31 -13.70 11.69
C SER A 110 -5.25 -13.23 12.68
N ASN A 111 -5.55 -12.14 13.40
CA ASN A 111 -4.75 -11.71 14.55
C ASN A 111 -4.58 -12.84 15.57
N ASP A 112 -3.37 -12.99 16.09
CA ASP A 112 -3.06 -13.85 17.23
C ASP A 112 -1.96 -13.23 18.11
N GLY A 113 -1.37 -14.01 19.02
CA GLY A 113 -0.29 -13.51 19.89
C GLY A 113 1.05 -13.27 19.18
N TRP A 114 1.17 -13.70 17.92
CA TRP A 114 2.39 -13.65 17.12
C TRP A 114 2.27 -12.68 15.94
N ILE A 115 1.13 -12.65 15.26
CA ILE A 115 0.83 -11.77 14.13
C ILE A 115 -0.27 -10.77 14.51
N ARG A 116 0.01 -9.49 14.25
CA ARG A 116 -0.98 -8.43 14.20
C ARG A 116 -1.11 -8.01 12.74
N ILE A 117 -2.28 -8.23 12.16
CA ILE A 117 -2.63 -7.89 10.78
C ILE A 117 -2.60 -6.37 10.64
N ASP A 118 -1.76 -5.95 9.70
CA ASP A 118 -1.46 -4.58 9.27
C ASP A 118 -0.77 -4.75 7.91
N LEU A 119 -1.55 -5.11 6.90
CA LEU A 119 -1.01 -5.51 5.59
C LEU A 119 -0.67 -4.28 4.75
N GLU A 120 0.63 -4.04 4.55
CA GLU A 120 1.11 -2.84 3.84
C GLU A 120 1.58 -3.09 2.42
N SER A 121 1.81 -4.35 2.05
CA SER A 121 2.23 -4.69 0.69
C SER A 121 1.84 -6.10 0.30
N ILE A 122 1.69 -6.33 -1.01
CA ILE A 122 1.47 -7.66 -1.59
C ILE A 122 2.30 -7.79 -2.87
N VAL A 123 3.00 -8.92 -3.01
CA VAL A 123 3.58 -9.36 -4.28
C VAL A 123 3.04 -10.72 -4.67
N ARG A 124 2.91 -10.95 -5.98
CA ARG A 124 2.46 -12.22 -6.55
C ARG A 124 3.55 -12.86 -7.39
N ASP A 125 3.69 -14.17 -7.26
CA ASP A 125 4.45 -14.96 -8.24
C ASP A 125 3.51 -15.35 -9.40
N PRO A 126 3.74 -14.86 -10.62
CA PRO A 126 2.88 -15.17 -11.77
C PRO A 126 2.93 -16.64 -12.17
N GLN A 127 4.00 -17.38 -11.85
CA GLN A 127 4.16 -18.78 -12.23
C GLN A 127 3.37 -19.72 -11.33
N THR A 128 3.45 -19.50 -10.01
CA THR A 128 2.77 -20.37 -9.03
C THR A 128 1.44 -19.82 -8.56
N GLY A 129 1.21 -18.52 -8.69
CA GLY A 129 0.05 -17.81 -8.15
C GLY A 129 0.14 -17.52 -6.64
N ARG A 130 1.25 -17.84 -5.98
CA ARG A 130 1.45 -17.53 -4.55
C ARG A 130 1.60 -16.04 -4.31
N PHE A 131 1.23 -15.63 -3.12
CA PHE A 131 1.38 -14.25 -2.66
C PHE A 131 2.32 -14.18 -1.47
N TRP A 132 3.06 -13.08 -1.37
CA TRP A 132 3.75 -12.67 -0.15
C TRP A 132 3.28 -11.28 0.23
N SER A 133 3.30 -11.00 1.52
CA SER A 133 2.85 -9.71 2.03
C SER A 133 3.68 -9.30 3.25
N GLY A 134 3.97 -8.01 3.32
CA GLY A 134 4.55 -7.36 4.49
C GLY A 134 3.45 -7.05 5.50
N ILE A 135 3.69 -7.40 6.76
CA ILE A 135 2.79 -7.12 7.87
C ILE A 135 3.49 -6.16 8.84
N GLU A 136 3.03 -4.92 8.83
CA GLU A 136 3.40 -3.86 9.77
C GLU A 136 2.97 -4.21 11.21
N GLY A 137 3.47 -3.49 12.21
CA GLY A 137 3.24 -3.75 13.63
C GLY A 137 4.12 -4.87 14.17
N SER A 138 4.29 -5.93 13.39
CA SER A 138 4.95 -7.17 13.80
C SER A 138 6.19 -7.53 12.97
N ASN A 139 6.41 -6.84 11.84
CA ASN A 139 7.50 -7.01 10.89
C ASN A 139 7.63 -8.46 10.39
N HIS A 140 6.49 -9.01 9.95
CA HIS A 140 6.42 -10.34 9.35
C HIS A 140 6.34 -10.24 7.83
N ILE A 141 6.88 -11.26 7.18
CA ILE A 141 6.53 -11.62 5.81
C ILE A 141 5.62 -12.84 5.89
N VAL A 142 4.40 -12.72 5.35
CA VAL A 142 3.44 -13.82 5.29
C VAL A 142 3.33 -14.34 3.86
N ARG A 143 3.09 -15.64 3.69
CA ARG A 143 2.90 -16.27 2.38
C ARG A 143 1.53 -16.93 2.29
N PHE A 144 0.83 -16.67 1.20
CA PHE A 144 -0.46 -17.29 0.87
C PHE A 144 -0.35 -18.20 -0.36
N ASN A 145 -1.15 -19.26 -0.38
CA ASN A 145 -1.36 -20.09 -1.55
C ASN A 145 -2.16 -19.34 -2.64
N PRO A 146 -2.27 -19.88 -3.87
CA PRO A 146 -3.01 -19.23 -4.94
C PRO A 146 -4.50 -19.01 -4.67
N ASP A 147 -5.09 -19.84 -3.80
CA ASP A 147 -6.46 -19.69 -3.30
C ASP A 147 -6.56 -18.72 -2.10
N ARG A 148 -5.48 -17.99 -1.79
CA ARG A 148 -5.35 -17.04 -0.67
C ARG A 148 -5.46 -17.70 0.71
N THR A 149 -5.29 -19.02 0.81
CA THR A 149 -5.14 -19.67 2.12
C THR A 149 -3.77 -19.35 2.70
N TRP A 150 -3.75 -18.97 3.98
CA TRP A 150 -2.50 -18.75 4.73
C TRP A 150 -1.65 -20.02 4.73
N SER A 151 -0.37 -19.88 4.38
CA SER A 151 0.53 -21.04 4.22
C SER A 151 1.70 -21.02 5.20
N ALA A 152 2.26 -19.84 5.48
CA ALA A 152 3.44 -19.67 6.31
C ALA A 152 3.62 -18.18 6.64
N ALA A 153 4.43 -17.92 7.65
CA ALA A 153 4.91 -16.60 7.97
C ALA A 153 6.33 -16.69 8.54
N PHE A 154 7.08 -15.61 8.41
CA PHE A 154 8.45 -15.52 8.87
C PHE A 154 8.70 -14.11 9.38
N LYS A 155 9.42 -14.00 10.49
CA LYS A 155 9.92 -12.75 11.03
C LYS A 155 11.42 -12.68 10.76
N PRO A 156 11.87 -12.00 9.69
CA PRO A 156 13.29 -11.95 9.38
C PRO A 156 14.08 -11.31 10.53
N PRO A 157 15.15 -11.94 11.03
CA PRO A 157 16.02 -11.32 12.04
C PRO A 157 16.59 -9.98 11.58
N ALA A 158 16.77 -9.80 10.27
CA ALA A 158 17.24 -8.55 9.67
C ALA A 158 16.24 -7.37 9.83
N MET A 159 14.97 -7.64 10.16
CA MET A 159 13.94 -6.62 10.43
C MET A 159 13.68 -6.41 11.93
N GLN A 160 14.49 -7.00 12.82
CA GLN A 160 14.22 -6.98 14.27
C GLN A 160 14.27 -5.56 14.88
N ASP A 161 15.05 -4.67 14.26
CA ASP A 161 15.28 -3.29 14.70
C ASP A 161 14.45 -2.27 13.90
N TRP A 162 13.65 -2.73 12.92
CA TRP A 162 12.71 -1.89 12.20
C TRP A 162 11.61 -1.45 13.15
N ALA A 163 11.15 -0.21 13.00
CA ALA A 163 10.03 0.28 13.79
C ALA A 163 8.79 -0.62 13.64
N ASN A 164 7.98 -0.67 14.70
CA ASN A 164 6.69 -1.38 14.63
C ASN A 164 5.68 -0.61 13.76
N ASN A 165 5.82 0.72 13.69
CA ASN A 165 5.04 1.61 12.84
C ASN A 165 6.06 2.29 11.93
N SER A 166 5.80 2.35 10.64
CA SER A 166 6.78 2.62 9.58
C SER A 166 7.76 1.47 9.35
N GLY A 167 7.26 0.24 9.47
CA GLY A 167 8.00 -1.02 9.37
C GLY A 167 8.14 -1.50 7.92
N ALA A 168 7.87 -2.78 7.67
CA ALA A 168 7.95 -3.41 6.34
C ALA A 168 6.82 -2.95 5.39
N GLU A 169 6.96 -1.73 4.90
CA GLU A 169 5.95 -1.00 4.12
C GLU A 169 5.84 -1.52 2.70
N ALA A 170 6.90 -1.39 1.91
CA ALA A 170 6.86 -1.67 0.48
C ALA A 170 7.52 -3.02 0.15
N MET A 171 6.96 -3.74 -0.82
CA MET A 171 7.50 -5.02 -1.27
C MET A 171 7.37 -5.18 -2.78
N VAL A 172 8.47 -5.58 -3.43
CA VAL A 172 8.47 -5.86 -4.87
C VAL A 172 9.14 -7.20 -5.16
N ARG A 173 8.54 -7.97 -6.08
CA ARG A 173 9.13 -9.20 -6.61
C ARG A 173 9.75 -8.91 -7.97
N LEU A 174 11.04 -9.23 -8.13
CA LEU A 174 11.76 -9.10 -9.39
C LEU A 174 11.40 -10.24 -10.36
N ALA A 175 11.70 -10.06 -11.65
CA ALA A 175 11.41 -11.04 -12.69
C ALA A 175 12.10 -12.39 -12.46
N ASP A 176 13.31 -12.37 -11.88
CA ASP A 176 14.11 -13.56 -11.55
C ASP A 176 13.67 -14.26 -10.26
N GLY A 177 12.69 -13.70 -9.54
CA GLY A 177 12.13 -14.30 -8.33
C GLY A 177 12.73 -13.83 -7.02
N ARG A 178 13.71 -12.92 -7.06
CA ARG A 178 14.15 -12.20 -5.86
C ARG A 178 13.03 -11.29 -5.34
N ILE A 179 13.02 -11.04 -4.05
CA ILE A 179 12.04 -10.16 -3.40
C ILE A 179 12.79 -9.06 -2.64
N ILE A 180 12.38 -7.82 -2.85
CA ILE A 180 12.86 -6.67 -2.08
C ILE A 180 11.77 -6.26 -1.10
N VAL A 181 12.16 -5.94 0.14
CA VAL A 181 11.31 -5.31 1.15
C VAL A 181 11.98 -4.02 1.60
N ILE A 182 11.22 -2.94 1.72
CA ILE A 182 11.71 -1.59 2.05
C ILE A 182 10.96 -1.11 3.28
N ALA A 183 11.70 -0.58 4.26
CA ALA A 183 11.11 0.05 5.43
C ALA A 183 10.58 1.46 5.10
N GLU A 184 9.45 1.87 5.66
CA GLU A 184 9.01 3.28 5.56
C GLU A 184 9.94 4.20 6.37
N GLU A 185 10.38 3.75 7.56
CA GLU A 185 11.14 4.55 8.51
C GLU A 185 12.35 5.28 7.87
N ASP A 186 12.39 6.61 8.00
CA ASP A 186 13.57 7.42 7.69
C ASP A 186 14.56 7.36 8.87
N ARG A 187 15.70 6.69 8.66
CA ARG A 187 16.84 6.65 9.59
C ARG A 187 17.65 7.95 9.65
N GLY A 188 17.17 8.99 8.96
CA GLY A 188 17.76 10.32 8.86
C GLY A 188 18.34 10.57 7.48
N ASP A 189 18.12 11.78 6.97
CA ASP A 189 18.55 12.21 5.63
C ASP A 189 17.90 11.40 4.49
N ALA A 190 16.62 11.03 4.63
CA ALA A 190 15.85 10.25 3.64
C ALA A 190 16.47 8.87 3.38
N ARG A 191 16.91 8.18 4.43
CA ARG A 191 17.58 6.89 4.36
C ARG A 191 16.68 5.80 4.89
N HIS A 192 16.29 4.89 4.01
CA HIS A 192 15.35 3.81 4.31
C HIS A 192 16.07 2.47 4.21
N GLU A 193 15.93 1.63 5.23
CA GLU A 193 16.50 0.28 5.21
C GLU A 193 15.74 -0.60 4.22
N ALA A 194 16.46 -1.45 3.50
CA ALA A 194 15.86 -2.39 2.56
C ALA A 194 16.60 -3.73 2.56
N LEU A 195 15.88 -4.78 2.20
CA LEU A 195 16.38 -6.16 2.20
C LEU A 195 16.09 -6.80 0.84
N LEU A 196 17.10 -7.44 0.25
CA LEU A 196 16.98 -8.27 -0.94
C LEU A 196 17.08 -9.74 -0.57
N PHE A 197 16.00 -10.49 -0.78
CA PHE A 197 15.96 -11.94 -0.63
C PHE A 197 16.18 -12.62 -1.97
N GLU A 198 17.13 -13.57 -2.03
CA GLU A 198 17.45 -14.37 -3.23
C GLU A 198 16.32 -15.33 -3.68
N GLY A 199 15.25 -15.42 -2.90
CA GLY A 199 14.09 -16.28 -3.18
C GLY A 199 13.03 -16.11 -2.10
N ASP A 200 12.27 -17.18 -1.85
CA ASP A 200 11.15 -17.19 -0.90
C ASP A 200 11.59 -16.81 0.54
N PRO A 201 11.25 -15.61 1.04
CA PRO A 201 11.70 -15.14 2.36
C PRO A 201 11.22 -16.04 3.50
N VAL A 202 10.04 -16.65 3.36
CA VAL A 202 9.47 -17.49 4.44
C VAL A 202 10.19 -18.83 4.61
N ARG A 203 11.17 -19.14 3.76
CA ARG A 203 12.07 -20.29 3.94
C ARG A 203 13.29 -19.96 4.81
N GLY A 204 13.35 -18.75 5.38
CA GLY A 204 14.45 -18.32 6.25
C GLY A 204 15.71 -17.94 5.47
N ALA A 205 15.57 -17.46 4.24
CA ALA A 205 16.69 -16.95 3.45
C ALA A 205 17.32 -15.75 4.17
N VAL A 206 18.65 -15.70 4.24
CA VAL A 206 19.39 -14.54 4.74
C VAL A 206 19.41 -13.50 3.62
N PRO A 207 18.82 -12.31 3.81
CA PRO A 207 18.82 -11.26 2.80
C PRO A 207 20.17 -10.53 2.75
N ALA A 208 20.46 -9.91 1.61
CA ALA A 208 21.41 -8.80 1.55
C ALA A 208 20.71 -7.52 2.02
N GLY A 209 21.33 -6.76 2.91
CA GLY A 209 20.81 -5.47 3.37
C GLY A 209 21.37 -4.33 2.53
N PHE A 210 20.57 -3.31 2.25
CA PHE A 210 21.01 -2.10 1.57
C PHE A 210 20.18 -0.91 2.04
N THR A 211 20.57 0.31 1.62
CA THR A 211 19.85 1.53 1.96
C THR A 211 19.32 2.21 0.71
N LEU A 212 18.04 2.55 0.68
CA LEU A 212 17.50 3.49 -0.30
C LEU A 212 17.66 4.91 0.21
N ILE A 213 18.20 5.79 -0.63
CA ILE A 213 18.26 7.22 -0.38
C ILE A 213 17.18 7.88 -1.23
N GLY A 214 16.10 8.32 -0.56
CA GLY A 214 14.94 8.96 -1.17
C GLY A 214 15.04 10.48 -1.18
N GLU A 215 13.88 11.12 -1.09
CA GLU A 215 13.76 12.58 -1.00
C GLU A 215 13.38 13.00 0.43
N ARG A 216 14.05 14.01 0.98
CA ARG A 216 13.78 14.49 2.33
C ARG A 216 12.31 14.89 2.50
N GLY A 217 11.70 14.36 3.57
CA GLY A 217 10.30 14.61 3.91
C GLY A 217 9.31 13.68 3.22
N TYR A 218 9.79 12.75 2.39
CA TYR A 218 8.98 11.72 1.76
C TYR A 218 9.47 10.33 2.17
N ASN A 219 8.54 9.42 2.45
CA ASN A 219 8.85 8.03 2.76
C ASN A 219 8.34 7.08 1.67
N PRO A 220 9.00 5.94 1.43
CA PRO A 220 8.47 4.85 0.62
C PRO A 220 7.12 4.39 1.16
N ALA A 221 6.15 4.23 0.27
CA ALA A 221 4.83 3.69 0.57
C ALA A 221 4.59 2.35 -0.14
N GLU A 222 5.20 2.17 -1.33
CA GLU A 222 5.00 0.99 -2.15
C GLU A 222 6.13 0.87 -3.17
N ALA A 223 6.33 -0.33 -3.71
CA ALA A 223 7.25 -0.58 -4.81
C ALA A 223 6.68 -1.58 -5.81
N THR A 224 6.91 -1.34 -7.09
CA THR A 224 6.43 -2.22 -8.17
C THR A 224 7.45 -2.35 -9.28
N LEU A 225 7.43 -3.49 -9.96
CA LEU A 225 8.42 -3.81 -11.00
C LEU A 225 7.98 -3.19 -12.33
N LEU A 226 8.87 -2.39 -12.93
CA LEU A 226 8.68 -1.91 -14.29
C LEU A 226 9.02 -3.02 -15.30
N PRO A 227 8.38 -3.03 -16.48
CA PRO A 227 8.66 -4.02 -17.52
C PRO A 227 10.11 -4.13 -17.98
N ASP A 228 10.92 -3.08 -17.84
CA ASP A 228 12.35 -3.07 -18.17
C ASP A 228 13.25 -3.61 -17.05
N GLY A 229 12.68 -3.97 -15.90
CA GLY A 229 13.39 -4.51 -14.75
C GLY A 229 13.78 -3.49 -13.68
N ARG A 230 13.59 -2.19 -13.92
CA ARG A 230 13.72 -1.18 -12.87
C ARG A 230 12.61 -1.33 -11.83
N VAL A 231 12.86 -0.88 -10.62
CA VAL A 231 11.85 -0.78 -9.57
C VAL A 231 11.33 0.65 -9.54
N LEU A 232 10.01 0.81 -9.61
CA LEU A 232 9.30 2.05 -9.32
C LEU A 232 8.95 2.07 -7.83
N VAL A 233 9.24 3.17 -7.15
CA VAL A 233 8.90 3.40 -5.74
C VAL A 233 7.94 4.57 -5.65
N ILE A 234 6.83 4.38 -4.94
CA ILE A 234 5.95 5.47 -4.54
C ILE A 234 6.51 6.07 -3.26
N LEU A 235 6.67 7.39 -3.27
CA LEU A 235 7.10 8.18 -2.13
C LEU A 235 5.93 9.08 -1.70
N ARG A 236 5.59 9.10 -0.41
CA ARG A 236 4.51 9.92 0.13
C ARG A 236 4.99 10.83 1.25
N ALA A 237 4.34 11.99 1.36
CA ALA A 237 4.52 12.93 2.47
C ALA A 237 3.16 13.35 3.01
N PHE A 238 2.98 13.28 4.32
CA PHE A 238 1.78 13.79 4.98
C PHE A 238 1.87 15.31 5.14
N GLU A 239 0.86 16.02 4.64
CA GLU A 239 0.81 17.47 4.63
C GLU A 239 -0.27 18.00 5.59
N LEU A 240 0.13 18.89 6.49
CA LEU A 240 -0.76 19.58 7.44
C LEU A 240 -1.58 20.68 6.73
N GLY A 241 -2.45 20.28 5.81
CA GLY A 241 -3.45 21.14 5.16
C GLY A 241 -4.78 21.23 5.91
N LEU A 242 -5.73 22.01 5.38
CA LEU A 242 -7.13 22.01 5.79
C LEU A 242 -8.04 21.77 4.57
N PRO A 243 -8.44 20.52 4.29
CA PRO A 243 -8.12 19.28 5.03
C PRO A 243 -6.65 18.82 4.83
N PRO A 244 -6.12 17.94 5.72
CA PRO A 244 -4.86 17.26 5.48
C PRO A 244 -4.90 16.44 4.20
N TYR A 245 -3.74 16.22 3.58
CA TYR A 245 -3.62 15.48 2.33
C TYR A 245 -2.24 14.83 2.24
N PHE A 246 -2.03 14.01 1.22
CA PHE A 246 -0.74 13.40 0.92
C PHE A 246 -0.20 13.94 -0.40
N SER A 247 1.07 14.37 -0.37
CA SER A 247 1.85 14.64 -1.57
C SER A 247 2.50 13.34 -2.03
N VAL A 248 2.44 13.04 -3.34
CA VAL A 248 2.98 11.79 -3.90
C VAL A 248 4.04 12.08 -4.94
N LYS A 249 5.13 11.33 -4.89
CA LYS A 249 6.20 11.34 -5.87
C LYS A 249 6.50 9.93 -6.33
N LEU A 250 6.98 9.83 -7.55
CA LEU A 250 7.42 8.58 -8.16
C LEU A 250 8.91 8.69 -8.44
N ALA A 251 9.64 7.65 -8.06
CA ALA A 251 11.07 7.54 -8.33
C ALA A 251 11.43 6.10 -8.71
N THR A 252 12.59 5.91 -9.31
CA THR A 252 13.05 4.59 -9.77
C THR A 252 14.45 4.27 -9.29
N PHE A 253 14.79 2.98 -9.22
CA PHE A 253 16.17 2.53 -9.12
C PHE A 253 16.36 1.22 -9.90
N ASP A 254 17.62 0.90 -10.24
CA ASP A 254 17.95 -0.38 -10.87
C ASP A 254 18.32 -1.40 -9.78
N PRO A 255 17.60 -2.54 -9.66
CA PRO A 255 17.94 -3.57 -8.68
C PRO A 255 19.27 -4.28 -8.99
N GLN A 256 19.89 -4.08 -10.15
CA GLN A 256 21.23 -4.57 -10.47
C GLN A 256 22.34 -3.82 -9.72
N ASP A 257 22.06 -2.62 -9.24
CA ASP A 257 23.01 -1.82 -8.46
C ASP A 257 23.06 -2.22 -6.98
N ILE A 258 22.19 -3.14 -6.55
CA ILE A 258 22.15 -3.61 -5.16
C ILE A 258 23.45 -4.33 -4.81
N ARG A 259 24.08 -3.84 -3.74
CA ARG A 259 25.26 -4.41 -3.09
C ARG A 259 24.98 -4.44 -1.60
N ASP A 260 25.33 -5.54 -0.95
CA ASP A 260 25.16 -5.70 0.50
C ASP A 260 25.93 -4.60 1.26
N GLY A 261 25.24 -3.92 2.16
CA GLY A 261 25.72 -2.80 2.97
C GLY A 261 25.84 -1.45 2.25
N GLU A 262 25.52 -1.36 0.96
CA GLU A 262 25.64 -0.11 0.20
C GLU A 262 24.31 0.65 0.07
N ALA A 263 24.40 1.90 -0.39
CA ALA A 263 23.26 2.77 -0.57
C ALA A 263 22.99 3.05 -2.05
N ILE A 264 21.72 3.12 -2.43
CA ILE A 264 21.26 3.44 -3.79
C ILE A 264 20.38 4.68 -3.71
N ALA A 265 20.69 5.69 -4.53
CA ALA A 265 19.87 6.89 -4.63
C ALA A 265 18.72 6.68 -5.62
N LEU A 266 17.49 6.95 -5.18
CA LEU A 266 16.32 6.97 -6.03
C LEU A 266 16.44 8.05 -7.10
N GLN A 267 16.13 7.70 -8.34
CA GLN A 267 16.09 8.61 -9.49
C GLN A 267 14.66 9.17 -9.63
N PRO A 268 14.44 10.48 -9.46
CA PRO A 268 13.11 11.07 -9.58
C PRO A 268 12.50 10.83 -10.96
N LEU A 269 11.22 10.44 -11.00
CA LEU A 269 10.48 10.19 -12.23
C LEU A 269 9.37 11.23 -12.44
N SER A 270 8.55 11.46 -11.42
CA SER A 270 7.42 12.37 -11.50
C SER A 270 7.04 12.91 -10.13
N ASP A 271 6.65 14.17 -10.08
CA ASP A 271 6.00 14.80 -8.93
C ASP A 271 4.50 14.86 -9.19
N LEU A 272 3.71 14.11 -8.41
CA LEU A 272 2.25 14.06 -8.51
C LEU A 272 1.59 15.07 -7.56
N GLY A 273 2.20 16.25 -7.41
CA GLY A 273 1.54 17.40 -6.79
C GLY A 273 0.31 17.89 -7.59
N ARG A 274 -0.31 18.98 -7.15
CA ARG A 274 -1.48 19.54 -7.86
C ARG A 274 -1.15 19.86 -9.33
N PRO A 275 -2.04 19.56 -10.29
CA PRO A 275 -3.46 19.23 -10.11
C PRO A 275 -3.79 17.73 -10.00
N PHE A 276 -2.82 16.84 -9.83
CA PHE A 276 -3.13 15.43 -9.53
C PHE A 276 -3.91 15.31 -8.21
N PRO A 277 -4.80 14.30 -8.06
CA PRO A 277 -5.45 14.00 -6.78
C PRO A 277 -4.43 13.82 -5.65
N GLN A 278 -4.66 14.47 -4.51
CA GLN A 278 -3.79 14.43 -3.33
C GLN A 278 -4.40 13.50 -2.28
N GLU A 279 -4.37 12.19 -2.54
CA GLU A 279 -4.86 11.13 -1.63
C GLU A 279 -3.69 10.25 -1.17
N ASN A 280 -3.94 9.40 -0.17
CA ASN A 280 -2.95 8.47 0.38
C ASN A 280 -2.72 7.26 -0.55
N PHE A 281 -2.04 7.46 -1.69
CA PHE A 281 -1.74 6.38 -2.63
C PHE A 281 -0.67 5.44 -2.07
N GLU A 282 -1.06 4.20 -1.77
CA GLU A 282 -0.24 3.20 -1.08
C GLU A 282 -0.17 1.85 -1.81
N GLY A 283 -1.01 1.58 -2.81
CA GLY A 283 -0.86 0.39 -3.64
C GLY A 283 -0.55 0.72 -5.09
N ALA A 284 0.30 -0.07 -5.75
CA ALA A 284 0.59 0.12 -7.17
C ALA A 284 0.91 -1.15 -7.97
N VAL A 285 0.46 -1.14 -9.22
CA VAL A 285 0.84 -2.13 -10.22
C VAL A 285 1.08 -1.47 -11.58
N VAL A 286 2.03 -2.00 -12.34
CA VAL A 286 2.31 -1.56 -13.71
C VAL A 286 1.78 -2.60 -14.69
N THR A 287 1.06 -2.15 -15.70
CA THR A 287 0.60 -2.98 -16.82
C THR A 287 1.26 -2.54 -18.12
N GLN A 288 1.54 -3.49 -19.01
CA GLN A 288 1.87 -3.19 -20.40
C GLN A 288 0.56 -3.01 -21.18
N GLU A 289 0.46 -1.94 -21.93
CA GLU A 289 -0.67 -1.57 -22.75
C GLU A 289 -0.38 -1.81 -24.24
N ALA A 290 -1.43 -1.66 -25.06
CA ALA A 290 -1.28 -1.79 -26.51
C ALA A 290 -0.29 -0.77 -27.07
N GLY A 291 0.49 -1.18 -28.08
CA GLY A 291 1.46 -0.29 -28.72
C GLY A 291 2.73 -0.02 -27.90
N GLY A 292 2.97 -0.81 -26.84
CA GLY A 292 4.17 -0.70 -26.03
C GLY A 292 4.05 0.26 -24.86
N ASP A 293 3.00 1.06 -24.76
CA ASP A 293 2.77 1.97 -23.63
C ASP A 293 2.69 1.22 -22.29
N TRP A 294 3.05 1.88 -21.20
CA TRP A 294 2.85 1.33 -19.85
C TRP A 294 1.78 2.15 -19.14
N ALA A 295 1.00 1.51 -18.27
CA ALA A 295 0.10 2.18 -17.35
C ALA A 295 0.52 1.87 -15.91
N ILE A 296 0.71 2.92 -15.12
CA ILE A 296 0.90 2.81 -13.67
C ILE A 296 -0.48 2.99 -13.03
N TRP A 297 -0.93 1.98 -12.31
CA TRP A 297 -2.17 2.00 -11.55
C TRP A 297 -1.84 2.22 -10.09
N LEU A 298 -2.50 3.18 -9.46
CA LEU A 298 -2.32 3.57 -8.06
C LEU A 298 -3.67 3.46 -7.35
N ILE A 299 -3.72 2.79 -6.21
CA ILE A 299 -4.89 2.78 -5.32
C ILE A 299 -4.59 3.56 -4.05
N SER A 300 -5.54 4.38 -3.61
CA SER A 300 -5.42 5.11 -2.35
C SER A 300 -6.12 4.41 -1.21
N ASP A 301 -5.48 4.49 -0.06
CA ASP A 301 -6.05 4.11 1.21
C ASP A 301 -6.92 5.25 1.78
N ASP A 302 -8.12 4.89 2.21
CA ASP A 302 -9.04 5.80 2.87
C ASP A 302 -8.84 5.86 4.40
N ASN A 303 -7.94 5.07 4.99
CA ASN A 303 -7.72 4.93 6.43
C ASN A 303 -9.02 4.67 7.22
N PHE A 304 -10.06 4.12 6.56
CA PHE A 304 -11.43 4.05 7.09
C PHE A 304 -11.98 5.41 7.58
N SER A 305 -11.48 6.50 7.00
CA SER A 305 -11.81 7.88 7.32
C SER A 305 -12.83 8.44 6.34
N LYS A 306 -13.74 9.29 6.85
CA LYS A 306 -14.70 10.01 5.98
C LYS A 306 -14.06 11.13 5.14
N LEU A 307 -12.81 11.47 5.42
CA LEU A 307 -12.10 12.58 4.76
C LEU A 307 -11.27 12.12 3.55
N GLN A 308 -10.89 10.85 3.51
CA GLN A 308 -10.11 10.26 2.44
C GLN A 308 -11.03 9.39 1.57
N ARG A 309 -10.55 9.06 0.37
CA ARG A 309 -11.31 8.27 -0.60
C ARG A 309 -10.49 7.10 -1.07
N THR A 310 -11.16 5.97 -1.32
CA THR A 310 -10.58 4.90 -2.13
C THR A 310 -10.66 5.31 -3.61
N LEU A 311 -9.56 5.82 -4.15
CA LEU A 311 -9.42 6.15 -5.57
C LEU A 311 -8.55 5.11 -6.26
N LEU A 312 -8.90 4.76 -7.49
CA LEU A 312 -8.00 4.09 -8.42
C LEU A 312 -7.62 5.11 -9.50
N MET A 313 -6.32 5.35 -9.66
CA MET A 313 -5.76 6.31 -10.59
C MET A 313 -4.87 5.60 -11.60
N ARG A 314 -5.00 5.94 -12.88
CA ARG A 314 -4.17 5.45 -13.97
C ARG A 314 -3.28 6.59 -14.47
N LEU A 315 -1.97 6.35 -14.53
CA LEU A 315 -1.00 7.21 -15.19
C LEU A 315 -0.48 6.50 -16.44
N ASP A 316 -0.60 7.15 -17.59
CA ASP A 316 -0.05 6.64 -18.85
C ASP A 316 1.41 7.05 -18.97
N TRP A 317 2.26 6.09 -19.37
CA TRP A 317 3.67 6.27 -19.67
C TRP A 317 3.97 5.80 -21.10
N PRO A 318 3.96 6.72 -22.07
CA PRO A 318 4.12 6.36 -23.49
C PRO A 318 5.49 5.75 -23.81
N GLU A 319 5.54 4.85 -24.80
CA GLU A 319 6.80 4.24 -25.26
C GLU A 319 7.82 5.28 -25.73
N ALA A 320 7.36 6.33 -26.41
CA ALA A 320 8.22 7.41 -26.88
C ALA A 320 8.86 8.25 -25.75
N ALA A 321 8.40 8.10 -24.50
CA ALA A 321 8.84 8.86 -23.34
C ALA A 321 9.66 8.03 -22.33
N ARG A 322 10.11 6.82 -22.73
CA ARG A 322 10.94 5.91 -21.92
C ARG A 322 12.35 5.82 -22.47
#